data_AF-A0A1H9IYH2-F1
#
_entry.id   AF-A0A1H9IYH2-F1
#
_cell.length_a   1.000
_cell.length_b   1.000
_cell.length_c   1.000
_cell.angle_alpha   90.00
_cell.angle_beta   90.00
_cell.angle_gamma   90.00
#
_symmetry.space_group_name_H-M   'P 1'
#
loop_
_entity.id
_entity.type
_entity.pdbx_description
1 polymer ?
#
loop_
_entity_poly.entity_id
_entity_poly.type
_entity_poly.pdbx_seq_one_letter_code
_entity_poly.pdbx_strand_id
1 'polypeptide(L)' 'MPNSEEIKGNWNEMKGKLKQKFADLTDDDLLFEEGKEDEMWGKLQQKLGKTKKEIKSLFE' A
#
# COMPACT_ATOMS: atom_id res chain seq x y z
N MET A 1 -18.85 -1.86 -12.30
CA MET A 1 -17.48 -1.30 -12.46
C MET A 1 -17.03 -0.96 -11.05
N PRO A 2 -15.95 -1.55 -10.51
CA PRO A 2 -15.52 -1.18 -9.17
C PRO A 2 -15.09 0.29 -9.21
N ASN A 3 -15.78 1.12 -8.45
CA ASN A 3 -15.52 2.54 -8.37
C ASN A 3 -14.12 2.73 -7.75
N SER A 4 -13.32 3.61 -8.32
CA SER A 4 -11.99 3.99 -7.80
C SER A 4 -11.98 4.38 -6.31
N GLU A 5 -13.16 4.73 -5.78
CA GLU A 5 -13.40 5.00 -4.35
C GLU A 5 -13.24 3.76 -3.45
N GLU A 6 -13.62 2.56 -3.88
CA GLU A 6 -13.45 1.33 -3.08
C GLU A 6 -11.95 0.99 -2.93
N ILE A 7 -11.16 1.25 -3.98
CA ILE A 7 -9.71 1.02 -3.98
C ILE A 7 -9.01 1.98 -3.01
N LYS A 8 -9.37 3.28 -3.03
CA LYS A 8 -8.86 4.27 -2.06
C LYS A 8 -9.29 3.95 -0.63
N GLY A 9 -10.54 3.53 -0.43
CA GLY A 9 -11.07 3.14 0.88
C GLY A 9 -10.29 1.98 1.48
N ASN A 10 -10.08 0.91 0.71
CA ASN A 10 -9.32 -0.25 1.14
C ASN A 10 -7.83 0.08 1.38
N TRP A 11 -7.24 0.97 0.57
CA TRP A 11 -5.84 1.39 0.75
C TRP A 11 -5.58 2.08 2.10
N ASN A 12 -6.49 2.93 2.58
CA ASN A 12 -6.32 3.60 3.88
C ASN A 12 -6.26 2.59 5.04
N GLU A 13 -7.08 1.54 4.99
CA GLU A 13 -7.05 0.47 5.99
C GLU A 13 -5.74 -0.34 5.88
N MET A 14 -5.36 -0.69 4.65
CA MET A 14 -4.09 -1.36 4.36
C MET A 14 -2.88 -0.57 4.88
N LYS A 15 -2.85 0.74 4.64
CA LYS A 15 -1.82 1.67 5.14
C LYS A 15 -1.70 1.59 6.65
N GLY A 16 -2.81 1.65 7.37
CA GLY A 16 -2.82 1.55 8.84
C GLY A 16 -2.17 0.25 9.33
N LYS A 17 -2.61 -0.88 8.77
CA LYS A 17 -2.06 -2.20 9.14
C LYS A 17 -0.58 -2.35 8.73
N LEU A 18 -0.18 -1.81 7.58
CA LEU A 18 1.21 -1.80 7.12
C LEU A 18 2.11 -1.04 8.09
N LYS A 19 1.73 0.16 8.54
CA LYS A 19 2.49 0.92 9.55
C LYS A 19 2.59 0.19 10.88
N GLN A 20 1.52 -0.50 11.29
CA GLN A 20 1.54 -1.28 12.54
C GLN A 20 2.48 -2.50 12.44
N LYS A 21 2.53 -3.15 11.29
CA LYS A 21 3.32 -4.37 11.08
C LYS A 21 4.78 -4.09 10.74
N PHE A 22 5.05 -2.97 10.06
CA PHE A 22 6.37 -2.57 9.61
C PHE A 22 6.70 -1.17 10.14
N ALA A 23 7.50 -1.12 11.21
CA ALA A 23 7.92 0.15 11.83
C ALA A 23 8.78 1.03 10.89
N ASP A 24 9.38 0.44 9.86
CA ASP A 24 10.18 1.14 8.86
C ASP A 24 9.33 1.91 7.82
N LEU A 25 8.02 1.64 7.75
CA LEU A 25 7.12 2.33 6.83
C LEU A 25 6.67 3.67 7.41
N THR A 26 6.80 4.71 6.60
CA THR A 26 6.35 6.06 6.93
C THR A 26 5.08 6.41 6.16
N ASP A 27 4.45 7.53 6.52
CA ASP A 27 3.26 8.00 5.82
C ASP A 27 3.51 8.33 4.35
N ASP A 28 4.73 8.78 4.01
CA ASP A 28 5.18 9.08 2.65
C ASP A 28 5.30 7.83 1.77
N ASP A 29 5.80 6.71 2.31
CA ASP A 29 5.93 5.47 1.53
C ASP A 29 4.57 4.86 1.18
N LEU A 30 3.56 5.17 2.00
CA LEU A 30 2.20 4.68 1.88
C LEU A 30 1.25 5.75 1.31
N LEU A 31 1.80 6.86 0.83
CA LEU A 31 1.01 7.93 0.24
C LEU A 31 0.46 7.48 -1.11
N PHE A 32 -0.87 7.36 -1.18
CA PHE A 32 -1.56 7.09 -2.42
C PHE A 32 -1.85 8.40 -3.14
N GLU A 33 -1.20 8.59 -4.28
CA GLU A 33 -1.52 9.66 -5.22
C GLU A 33 -2.20 9.06 -6.45
N GLU A 34 -3.33 9.65 -6.85
CA GLU A 34 -4.10 9.19 -8.01
C GLU A 34 -3.24 9.30 -9.28
N GLY A 35 -3.12 8.20 -10.02
CA GLY A 35 -2.22 8.10 -11.18
C GLY A 35 -0.76 7.77 -10.88
N LYS A 36 -0.36 7.66 -9.59
CA LYS A 36 0.99 7.23 -9.17
C LYS A 36 0.98 5.91 -8.39
N GLU A 37 -0.05 5.09 -8.60
CA GLU A 37 -0.20 3.80 -7.94
C GLU A 37 1.04 2.90 -8.14
N ASP A 38 1.56 2.85 -9.36
CA ASP A 38 2.73 2.03 -9.67
C ASP A 38 4.00 2.50 -8.95
N GLU A 39 4.19 3.81 -8.80
CA GLU A 39 5.33 4.37 -8.07
C GLU A 39 5.25 4.04 -6.57
N MET A 40 4.07 4.20 -5.97
CA MET A 40 3.80 3.84 -4.58
C MET A 40 4.08 2.36 -4.34
N TRP A 41 3.57 1.49 -5.21
CA TRP A 41 3.84 0.05 -5.13
C TRP A 41 5.33 -0.26 -5.27
N GLY A 42 6.03 0.39 -6.21
CA GLY A 42 7.48 0.23 -6.39
C GLY A 42 8.28 0.58 -5.13
N LYS A 43 7.99 1.73 -4.51
CA LYS A 43 8.60 2.16 -3.24
C LYS A 43 8.34 1.14 -2.12
N LEU A 44 7.09 0.68 -2.01
CA LEU A 44 6.71 -0.31 -1.01
C LEU A 44 7.46 -1.63 -1.18
N GLN A 45 7.59 -2.08 -2.42
CA GLN A 45 8.31 -3.31 -2.75
C GLN A 45 9.80 -3.20 -2.41
N GLN A 46 10.42 -2.05 -2.70
CA GLN A 46 11.82 -1.81 -2.37
C GLN A 46 12.05 -1.73 -0.85
N LYS A 47 11.14 -1.06 -0.13
CA LYS A 47 11.29 -0.84 1.31
C LYS A 47 11.04 -2.08 2.14
N LEU A 48 10.03 -2.87 1.77
CA LEU A 48 9.69 -4.12 2.44
C LEU A 48 10.51 -5.31 1.91
N GLY A 49 11.18 -5.17 0.78
CA GLY A 49 11.80 -6.29 0.06
C GLY A 49 10.79 -7.37 -0.35
N LYS A 50 9.51 -6.97 -0.53
CA LYS A 50 8.39 -7.87 -0.80
C LYS A 50 7.72 -7.53 -2.10
N THR A 51 7.15 -8.51 -2.76
CA THR A 51 6.33 -8.26 -3.95
C THR A 51 4.97 -7.68 -3.59
N LYS A 52 4.35 -6.94 -4.52
CA LYS A 52 2.95 -6.47 -4.38
C LYS A 52 1.99 -7.59 -3.97
N LYS A 53 2.23 -8.82 -4.48
CA LYS A 53 1.45 -10.01 -4.12
C LYS A 53 1.63 -10.41 -2.65
N GLU A 54 2.86 -10.48 -2.18
CA GLU A 54 3.14 -10.78 -0.76
C GLU A 54 2.56 -9.73 0.17
N ILE A 55 2.59 -8.45 -0.23
CA ILE A 55 2.00 -7.37 0.54
C ILE A 55 0.48 -7.55 0.60
N LYS A 56 -0.17 -7.81 -0.54
CA LYS A 56 -1.61 -8.08 -0.59
C LYS A 56 -2.01 -9.30 0.24
N SER A 57 -1.21 -10.37 0.23
CA SER A 57 -1.48 -11.57 1.04
C SER A 57 -1.32 -11.35 2.54
N LEU A 58 -0.87 -10.18 3.00
CA LEU A 58 -0.94 -9.82 4.43
C LEU A 58 -2.35 -9.37 4.85
N PHE A 59 -3.23 -9.14 3.87
CA PHE A 59 -4.57 -8.57 4.04
C PHE A 59 -5.70 -9.45 3.48
N GLU A 60 -5.36 -10.57 2.82
CA GLU A 60 -6.27 -11.70 2.58
C GLU A 60 -6.35 -12.57 3.85
#